data_AF-A0A7K2JY94-F1
#
_entry.id   AF-A0A7K2JY94-F1
#
_cell.length_a   1.000
_cell.length_b   1.000
_cell.length_c   1.000
_cell.angle_alpha   90.00
_cell.angle_beta   90.00
_cell.angle_gamma   90.00
#
_symmetry.space_group_name_H-M   'P 1'
#
loop_
_entity.id
_entity.type
_entity.pdbx_description
1 polymer ?
#
loop_
_entity_poly.entity_id
_entity_poly.type
_entity_poly.pdbx_seq_one_letter_code
_entity_poly.pdbx_strand_id
1 'polypeptide(L)'
;PELTRHEDAWVEATLTDPVRPADPMARLTERFPHTLSLVFDPDRAPDDPAVSYARRLAGRNDQQIAEDFVAHVRGVGPDGREQTVLRDAFDAVRADETVREVAR
;
A
#
# COMPACT_ATOMS: atom_id res chain seq x y z
N PRO A 1 2.18 -2.29 28.10
CA PRO A 1 2.48 -2.90 29.42
C PRO A 1 2.38 -4.43 29.44
N GLU A 2 1.27 -5.02 28.98
CA GLU A 2 1.04 -6.47 29.12
C GLU A 2 2.01 -7.35 28.31
N LEU A 3 2.49 -6.84 27.17
CA LEU A 3 3.43 -7.55 26.29
C LEU A 3 4.91 -7.26 26.58
N THR A 4 5.23 -6.46 27.59
CA THR A 4 6.62 -6.04 27.87
C THR A 4 7.56 -7.22 28.12
N ARG A 5 7.07 -8.31 28.72
CA ARG A 5 7.84 -9.55 28.91
C ARG A 5 8.30 -10.23 27.62
N HIS A 6 7.77 -9.82 26.46
CA HIS A 6 8.07 -10.40 25.15
C HIS A 6 8.96 -9.49 24.29
N GLU A 7 9.42 -8.34 24.79
CA GLU A 7 10.22 -7.38 24.00
C GLU A 7 11.53 -8.00 23.50
N ASP A 8 12.21 -8.81 24.33
CA ASP A 8 13.43 -9.53 23.95
C ASP A 8 13.17 -10.93 23.36
N ALA A 9 11.90 -11.32 23.15
CA ALA A 9 11.56 -12.60 22.55
C ALA A 9 11.51 -12.51 21.02
N TRP A 10 11.72 -13.64 20.35
CA TRP A 10 11.42 -13.75 18.93
C TRP A 10 9.90 -13.77 18.73
N VAL A 11 9.36 -12.82 17.95
CA VAL A 11 7.92 -12.65 17.80
C VAL A 11 7.47 -12.69 16.34
N GLU A 12 6.31 -13.30 16.10
CA GLU A 12 5.48 -13.06 14.92
C GLU A 12 4.29 -12.21 15.36
N ALA A 13 3.96 -11.18 14.58
CA ALA A 13 2.84 -10.30 14.87
C ALA A 13 1.83 -10.30 13.74
N THR A 14 0.54 -10.35 14.09
CA THR A 14 -0.57 -10.15 13.15
C THR A 14 -1.26 -8.84 13.47
N LEU A 15 -1.32 -7.95 12.50
CA LEU A 15 -2.05 -6.71 12.59
C LEU A 15 -3.48 -6.93 12.10
N THR A 16 -4.45 -6.63 12.96
CA THR A 16 -5.88 -6.73 12.66
C THR A 16 -6.53 -5.38 12.38
N ASP A 17 -5.74 -4.29 12.36
CA ASP A 17 -6.21 -2.97 12.00
C ASP A 17 -6.97 -3.01 10.65
N PRO A 18 -8.11 -2.32 10.51
CA PRO A 18 -8.86 -2.31 9.25
C PRO A 18 -8.07 -1.72 8.08
N VAL A 19 -7.07 -0.90 8.41
CA VAL A 19 -6.16 -0.22 7.51
C VAL A 19 -4.73 -0.48 7.98
N ARG A 20 -3.85 -0.83 7.04
CA ARG A 20 -2.43 -1.06 7.34
C ARG A 20 -1.79 0.24 7.85
N PRO A 21 -1.24 0.26 9.08
CA PRO A 21 -0.53 1.43 9.59
C PRO A 21 0.70 1.76 8.72
N ALA A 22 1.09 3.03 8.69
CA ALA A 22 2.34 3.44 8.06
C ALA A 22 3.56 2.84 8.78
N ASP A 23 4.54 2.41 8.00
CA ASP A 23 5.81 1.81 8.45
C ASP A 23 5.66 0.79 9.58
N PRO A 24 4.77 -0.22 9.45
CA PRO A 24 4.36 -1.04 10.58
C PRO A 24 5.51 -1.92 11.07
N MET A 25 6.38 -2.38 10.17
CA MET A 25 7.61 -3.10 10.52
C MET A 25 8.55 -2.24 11.35
N ALA A 26 8.84 -1.01 10.91
CA ALA A 26 9.77 -0.12 11.62
C ALA A 26 9.26 0.16 13.04
N ARG A 27 7.98 0.53 13.16
CA ARG A 27 7.34 0.80 14.46
C ARG A 27 7.28 -0.43 15.35
N LEU A 28 7.08 -1.63 14.79
CA LEU A 28 7.05 -2.87 15.57
C LEU A 28 8.46 -3.21 16.09
N THR A 29 9.48 -3.07 15.25
CA THR A 29 10.87 -3.37 15.60
C THR A 29 11.45 -2.39 16.63
N GLU A 30 10.93 -1.15 16.72
CA GLU A 30 11.28 -0.22 17.82
C GLU A 30 10.99 -0.81 19.21
N ARG A 31 9.94 -1.63 19.34
CA ARG A 31 9.54 -2.24 20.61
C ARG A 31 9.88 -3.72 20.74
N PHE A 32 9.88 -4.46 19.63
CA PHE A 32 10.21 -5.88 19.57
C PHE A 32 11.37 -6.10 18.58
N PRO A 33 12.63 -5.88 19.02
CA PRO A 33 13.80 -5.94 18.13
C PRO A 33 13.96 -7.28 17.39
N HIS A 34 13.44 -8.37 17.94
CA HIS A 34 13.51 -9.72 17.39
C HIS A 34 12.24 -10.15 16.65
N THR A 35 11.62 -9.22 15.91
CA THR A 35 10.46 -9.54 15.06
C THR A 35 10.89 -10.41 13.88
N LEU A 36 10.32 -11.63 13.78
CA LEU A 36 10.56 -12.58 12.70
C LEU A 36 9.66 -12.34 11.49
N SER A 37 8.40 -12.00 11.74
CA SER A 37 7.33 -12.00 10.74
C SER A 37 6.24 -11.01 11.14
N LEU A 38 5.66 -10.37 10.13
CA LEU A 38 4.51 -9.48 10.27
C LEU A 38 3.45 -9.84 9.24
N VAL A 39 2.29 -10.25 9.74
CA VAL A 39 1.10 -10.56 8.94
C VAL A 39 0.11 -9.40 9.08
N PHE A 40 -0.62 -9.10 8.01
CA PHE A 40 -1.72 -8.15 8.02
C PHE A 40 -3.01 -8.89 7.68
N ASP A 41 -3.88 -9.07 8.68
CA ASP A 41 -5.13 -9.81 8.58
C ASP A 41 -6.27 -8.93 9.15
N PRO A 42 -6.76 -7.95 8.37
CA PRO A 42 -7.65 -6.91 8.86
C PRO A 42 -9.03 -7.48 9.23
N ASP A 43 -9.54 -7.14 10.40
CA ASP A 43 -10.90 -7.50 10.82
C ASP A 43 -11.93 -6.63 10.05
N ARG A 44 -12.27 -7.04 8.82
CA ARG A 44 -13.34 -6.41 8.02
C ARG A 44 -14.59 -7.29 8.01
N ALA A 45 -15.76 -6.66 8.17
CA ALA A 45 -17.04 -7.31 7.89
C ALA A 45 -17.08 -7.78 6.42
N PRO A 46 -17.75 -8.90 6.11
CA PRO A 46 -17.75 -9.54 4.77
C PRO A 46 -18.35 -8.70 3.62
N ASP A 47 -18.67 -7.43 3.85
CA ASP A 47 -19.24 -6.51 2.87
C ASP A 47 -18.21 -5.61 2.16
N ASP A 48 -16.90 -5.77 2.38
CA ASP A 48 -15.91 -5.12 1.49
C ASP A 48 -15.76 -5.97 0.24
N PRO A 49 -16.44 -5.60 -0.86
CA PRO A 49 -16.46 -6.44 -2.00
C PRO A 49 -15.11 -6.18 -2.68
N ALA A 50 -14.26 -7.20 -2.67
CA ALA A 50 -13.38 -7.53 -3.79
C ALA A 50 -14.19 -7.76 -5.09
N VAL A 51 -15.33 -7.07 -5.29
CA VAL A 51 -16.15 -7.05 -6.49
C VAL A 51 -15.34 -6.31 -7.54
N SER A 52 -14.54 -7.14 -8.18
CA SER A 52 -13.92 -7.01 -9.48
C SER A 52 -13.14 -5.71 -9.67
N TYR A 53 -11.88 -5.76 -9.23
CA TYR A 53 -10.79 -4.94 -9.75
C TYR A 53 -10.91 -4.70 -11.26
N ALA A 54 -11.23 -5.75 -12.04
CA ALA A 54 -11.46 -5.68 -13.48
C ALA A 54 -12.68 -4.82 -13.91
N ARG A 55 -13.73 -4.72 -13.10
CA ARG A 55 -14.93 -3.90 -13.38
C ARG A 55 -14.75 -2.45 -12.91
N ARG A 56 -13.84 -2.21 -11.94
CA ARG A 56 -13.42 -0.86 -11.52
C ARG A 56 -12.45 -0.21 -12.52
N LEU A 57 -11.66 -1.01 -13.25
CA LEU A 57 -10.65 -0.53 -14.20
C LEU A 57 -11.21 -0.06 -15.56
N ALA A 58 -12.45 -0.42 -15.91
CA ALA A 58 -13.03 -0.07 -17.20
C ALA A 58 -13.21 1.45 -17.35
N GLY A 59 -12.49 2.06 -18.30
CA GLY A 59 -12.59 3.49 -18.62
C GLY A 59 -11.75 4.42 -17.72
N ARG A 60 -10.87 3.88 -16.87
CA ARG A 60 -9.93 4.67 -16.05
C ARG A 60 -8.58 4.80 -16.74
N ASN A 61 -7.96 5.97 -16.61
CA ASN A 61 -6.58 6.17 -17.06
C ASN A 61 -5.58 5.60 -16.02
N ASP A 62 -4.33 5.38 -16.43
CA ASP A 62 -3.31 4.75 -15.57
C ASP A 62 -3.08 5.49 -14.25
N GLN A 63 -3.22 6.82 -14.26
CA GLN A 63 -3.06 7.64 -13.07
C GLN A 63 -4.18 7.37 -12.06
N GLN A 64 -5.44 7.32 -12.52
CA GLN A 64 -6.58 6.99 -11.67
C GLN A 64 -6.44 5.58 -11.09
N ILE A 65 -5.96 4.61 -11.90
CA ILE A 65 -5.70 3.24 -11.44
C ILE A 65 -4.64 3.22 -10.33
N ALA A 66 -3.57 4.01 -10.46
CA ALA A 66 -2.54 4.09 -9.43
C ALA A 66 -3.07 4.74 -8.13
N GLU A 67 -3.88 5.80 -8.24
CA GLU A 67 -4.51 6.44 -7.09
C GLU A 67 -5.49 5.49 -6.38
N ASP A 68 -6.29 4.73 -7.14
CA ASP A 68 -7.19 3.71 -6.62
C ASP A 68 -6.44 2.57 -5.94
N PHE A 69 -5.30 2.17 -6.48
CA PHE A 69 -4.45 1.15 -5.87
C PHE A 69 -3.95 1.63 -4.51
N VAL A 70 -3.47 2.88 -4.42
CA VAL A 70 -3.06 3.48 -3.14
C VAL A 70 -4.23 3.49 -2.15
N ALA A 71 -5.42 3.91 -2.58
CA ALA A 71 -6.62 3.87 -1.77
C ALA A 71 -6.98 2.46 -1.30
N HIS A 72 -6.82 1.46 -2.17
CA HIS A 72 -7.13 0.07 -1.88
C HIS A 72 -6.17 -0.53 -0.85
N VAL A 73 -4.86 -0.33 -1.02
CA VAL A 73 -3.85 -0.92 -0.12
C VAL A 73 -3.71 -0.17 1.21
N ARG A 74 -3.97 1.15 1.22
CA ARG A 74 -3.85 1.99 2.42
C ARG A 74 -5.19 2.36 3.05
N GLY A 75 -6.32 1.98 2.47
CA GLY A 75 -7.66 2.39 2.94
C GLY A 75 -7.96 3.90 2.81
N VAL A 76 -6.97 4.72 2.45
CA VAL A 76 -7.08 6.16 2.20
C VAL A 76 -6.37 6.48 0.89
N GLY A 77 -6.94 7.37 0.08
CA GLY A 77 -6.34 7.79 -1.19
C GLY A 77 -5.05 8.58 -1.00
N PRO A 78 -4.26 8.75 -2.07
CA PRO A 78 -3.02 9.51 -2.02
C PRO A 78 -3.29 10.99 -1.72
N ASP A 79 -2.41 11.61 -0.94
CA ASP A 79 -2.45 13.06 -0.71
C ASP A 79 -2.02 13.86 -1.97
N GLY A 80 -2.15 15.18 -1.93
CA GLY A 80 -1.84 16.04 -3.10
C GLY A 80 -0.38 15.98 -3.56
N ARG A 81 0.56 15.70 -2.65
CA ARG A 81 1.98 15.52 -3.01
C ARG A 81 2.17 14.16 -3.68
N GLU A 82 1.57 13.12 -3.14
CA GLU A 82 1.59 11.76 -3.71
C GLU A 82 0.95 11.72 -5.10
N GLN A 83 -0.19 12.40 -5.30
CA GLN A 83 -0.83 12.54 -6.62
C GLN A 83 0.11 13.20 -7.65
N THR A 84 0.88 14.20 -7.22
CA THR A 84 1.86 14.87 -8.09
C THR A 84 2.99 13.92 -8.48
N VAL A 85 3.54 13.18 -7.52
CA VAL A 85 4.58 12.17 -7.79
C VAL A 85 4.07 11.09 -8.75
N LEU A 86 2.84 10.60 -8.56
CA LEU A 86 2.24 9.62 -9.47
C LEU A 86 2.10 10.17 -10.88
N ARG A 87 1.59 11.40 -11.05
CA ARG A 87 1.47 12.05 -12.36
C ARG A 87 2.83 12.22 -13.03
N ASP A 88 3.81 12.77 -12.33
CA ASP A 88 5.15 13.02 -12.87
C ASP A 88 5.82 11.71 -13.33
N ALA A 89 5.63 10.62 -12.60
CA ALA A 89 6.14 9.30 -12.98
C ALA A 89 5.53 8.79 -14.29
N PHE A 90 4.20 8.92 -14.46
CA PHE A 90 3.53 8.52 -15.70
C PHE A 90 3.92 9.41 -16.89
N ASP A 91 4.06 10.72 -16.67
CA ASP A 91 4.46 11.65 -17.73
C ASP A 91 5.90 11.36 -18.20
N ALA A 92 6.80 11.01 -17.28
CA ALA A 92 8.17 10.60 -17.62
C ALA A 92 8.20 9.32 -18.48
N VAL A 93 7.38 8.31 -18.16
CA VAL A 93 7.30 7.06 -18.93
C VAL A 93 6.73 7.32 -20.33
N ARG A 94 5.65 8.10 -20.45
CA ARG A 94 5.05 8.45 -21.76
C ARG A 94 6.02 9.20 -22.65
N ALA A 95 6.79 10.13 -22.08
CA ALA A 95 7.81 10.88 -22.81
C ALA A 95 8.92 9.96 -23.34
N ASP A 96 9.41 9.02 -22.52
CA ASP A 96 10.42 8.03 -22.89
C ASP A 96 9.92 7.05 -23.99
N GLU A 97 8.66 6.60 -23.92
CA GLU A 97 8.04 5.77 -24.96
C GLU A 97 7.94 6.51 -26.30
N THR A 98 7.50 7.78 -26.27
CA THR A 98 7.40 8.62 -27.47
C THR A 98 8.77 8.82 -28.13
N VAL A 99 9.82 9.06 -27.34
CA VAL A 99 11.19 9.22 -27.86
C VAL A 99 11.70 7.92 -28.50
N ARG A 100 11.41 6.76 -27.91
CA ARG A 100 11.81 5.45 -28.46
C ARG A 100 11.06 5.09 -29.74
N GLU A 101 9.80 5.48 -29.86
CA GLU A 101 8.99 5.24 -31.06
C GLU A 101 9.48 6.10 -32.25
N VAL A 102 9.80 7.38 -32.01
CA VAL A 102 10.31 8.30 -33.05
C VAL A 102 11.71 7.92 -33.54
N ALA A 103 12.49 7.23 -32.71
CA ALA A 103 13.84 6.78 -33.05
C ALA A 103 13.89 5.48 -33.88
N ARG A 104 12.73 4.84 -34.15
CA ARG A 104 12.60 3.58 -34.88
C ARG A 104 12.19 3.78 -36.33
#